data_AF-A0A7V2YYW8-F1
#
_entry.id   AF-A0A7V2YYW8-F1
#
_cell.length_a   1.000
_cell.length_b   1.000
_cell.length_c   1.000
_cell.angle_alpha   90.00
_cell.angle_beta   90.00
_cell.angle_gamma   90.00
#
_symmetry.space_group_name_H-M   'P 1'
#
loop_
_entity.id
_entity.type
_entity.pdbx_description
1 polymer ?
#
loop_
_entity_poly.entity_id
_entity_poly.type
_entity_poly.pdbx_seq_one_letter_code
_entity_poly.pdbx_strand_id
1 'polypeptide(L)'
;MGALDLAGRLPFEFIAPSEVRAELEEGAHLGHIPVAPAWLHTLALQRPPSPVAVAALDSGEAAVIQLALEQSVTWVCIDESKGRRAAASAGLKVVGALGLLARAKAEGLIPAMRPYVDKALAAGVEYGADLIRQVLTAAGE
;
A
#
# COMPACT_ATOMS: atom_id res chain seq x y z
N MET A 1 -18.67 -3.85 2.63
CA MET A 1 -17.42 -3.94 1.86
C MET A 1 -16.41 -3.00 2.50
N GLY A 2 -15.30 -3.55 3.01
CA GLY A 2 -14.19 -2.76 3.53
C GLY A 2 -13.34 -2.18 2.39
N ALA A 3 -12.52 -1.17 2.67
CA ALA A 3 -11.60 -0.61 1.67
C ALA A 3 -10.57 -1.64 1.18
N LEU A 4 -10.20 -2.61 2.03
CA LEU A 4 -9.31 -3.72 1.69
C LEU A 4 -9.93 -4.71 0.68
N ASP A 5 -11.23 -4.99 0.78
CA ASP A 5 -11.92 -5.87 -0.19
C ASP A 5 -11.90 -5.27 -1.61
N LEU A 6 -11.85 -3.94 -1.70
CA LEU A 6 -11.81 -3.25 -2.97
C LEU A 6 -10.46 -3.44 -3.68
N ALA A 7 -9.35 -3.46 -2.93
CA ALA A 7 -8.03 -3.70 -3.50
C ALA A 7 -7.97 -5.07 -4.20
N GLY A 8 -8.53 -6.11 -3.58
CA GLY A 8 -8.59 -7.45 -4.15
C GLY A 8 -9.46 -7.61 -5.41
N ARG A 9 -10.26 -6.60 -5.76
CA ARG A 9 -11.08 -6.60 -6.98
C ARG A 9 -10.41 -5.84 -8.13
N LEU A 10 -9.31 -5.16 -7.87
CA LEU A 10 -8.53 -4.51 -8.92
C LEU A 10 -7.91 -5.57 -9.84
N PRO A 11 -7.68 -5.25 -11.13
CA PRO A 11 -7.04 -6.15 -12.08
C PRO A 11 -5.52 -6.20 -11.86
N PHE A 12 -5.09 -6.41 -10.61
CA PHE A 12 -3.69 -6.50 -10.21
C PHE A 12 -3.46 -7.71 -9.32
N GLU A 13 -2.30 -8.31 -9.46
CA GLU A 13 -1.78 -9.25 -8.48
C GLU A 13 -1.09 -8.46 -7.37
N PHE A 14 -1.46 -8.74 -6.12
CA PHE A 14 -0.82 -8.14 -4.97
C PHE A 14 0.05 -9.18 -4.29
N ILE A 15 1.32 -8.83 -4.13
CA ILE A 15 2.30 -9.61 -3.38
C ILE A 15 2.79 -8.78 -2.18
N ALA A 16 3.12 -9.46 -1.08
CA ALA A 16 3.75 -8.86 0.07
C ALA A 16 4.89 -9.75 0.59
N PRO A 17 5.96 -9.16 1.16
CA PRO A 17 7.00 -9.94 1.80
C PRO A 17 6.50 -10.55 3.12
N SER A 18 7.15 -11.62 3.58
CA SER A 18 6.82 -12.29 4.85
C SER A 18 6.88 -11.36 6.06
N GLU A 19 7.75 -10.36 6.04
CA GLU A 19 7.91 -9.33 7.07
C GLU A 19 6.62 -8.54 7.27
N VAL A 20 6.00 -8.07 6.18
CA VAL A 20 4.71 -7.37 6.22
C VAL A 20 3.60 -8.30 6.72
N ARG A 21 3.62 -9.58 6.33
CA ARG A 21 2.65 -10.57 6.84
C ARG A 21 2.79 -10.74 8.36
N ALA A 22 4.01 -10.86 8.87
CA ALA A 22 4.28 -11.00 10.28
C ALA A 22 3.84 -9.75 11.08
N GLU A 23 4.05 -8.55 10.55
CA GLU A 23 3.56 -7.30 11.17
C GLU A 23 2.03 -7.25 11.25
N LEU A 24 1.32 -7.67 10.19
CA LEU A 24 -0.15 -7.76 10.21
C LEU A 24 -0.65 -8.78 11.25
N GLU A 25 0.04 -9.90 11.40
CA GLU A 25 -0.28 -10.93 12.40
C GLU A 25 0.02 -10.45 13.83
N GLU A 26 1.15 -9.78 14.06
CA GLU A 26 1.48 -9.19 15.35
C GLU A 26 0.47 -8.11 15.75
N GLY A 27 0.09 -7.23 14.82
CA GLY A 27 -0.95 -6.24 15.04
C GLY A 27 -2.28 -6.87 15.49
N ALA A 28 -2.64 -8.02 14.91
CA ALA A 28 -3.82 -8.78 15.34
C ALA A 28 -3.70 -9.30 16.79
N HIS A 29 -2.52 -9.79 17.18
CA HIS A 29 -2.26 -10.21 18.57
C HIS A 29 -2.36 -9.05 19.56
N LEU A 30 -1.98 -7.85 19.14
CA LEU A 30 -2.09 -6.61 19.92
C LEU A 30 -3.53 -6.04 19.97
N GLY A 31 -4.51 -6.72 19.37
CA GLY A 31 -5.92 -6.35 19.42
C GLY A 31 -6.39 -5.45 18.27
N HIS A 32 -5.55 -5.21 17.25
CA HIS A 32 -6.02 -4.62 16.00
C HIS A 32 -6.91 -5.61 15.23
N ILE A 33 -7.72 -5.08 14.31
CA ILE A 33 -8.57 -5.92 13.45
C ILE A 33 -7.64 -6.83 12.62
N PRO A 34 -7.78 -8.16 12.71
CA PRO A 34 -6.95 -9.07 11.92
C PRO A 34 -7.20 -8.88 10.42
N VAL A 35 -6.12 -8.71 9.64
CA VAL A 35 -6.19 -8.51 8.19
C VAL A 35 -5.43 -9.62 7.46
N ALA A 36 -6.18 -10.58 6.92
CA ALA A 36 -5.65 -11.69 6.13
C ALA A 36 -6.38 -11.82 4.77
N PRO A 37 -6.22 -10.84 3.86
CA PRO A 37 -6.88 -10.87 2.57
C PRO A 37 -6.40 -12.04 1.71
N ALA A 38 -7.32 -12.85 1.21
CA ALA A 38 -7.01 -14.01 0.37
C ALA A 38 -6.36 -13.64 -0.97
N TRP A 39 -6.53 -12.39 -1.43
CA TRP A 39 -5.95 -11.86 -2.66
C TRP A 39 -4.50 -11.38 -2.51
N LEU A 40 -3.96 -11.34 -1.29
CA LEU A 40 -2.58 -10.90 -1.03
C LEU A 40 -1.66 -12.12 -0.88
N HIS A 41 -0.81 -12.35 -1.87
CA HIS A 41 0.13 -13.47 -1.88
C HIS A 41 1.39 -13.11 -1.10
N THR A 42 1.74 -13.92 -0.11
CA THR A 42 2.96 -13.72 0.67
C THR A 42 4.13 -14.47 0.03
N LEU A 43 5.23 -13.76 -0.20
CA LEU A 43 6.46 -14.32 -0.76
C LEU A 43 7.63 -14.08 0.19
N ALA A 44 8.50 -15.06 0.35
CA ALA A 44 9.76 -14.88 1.07
C ALA A 44 10.79 -14.17 0.19
N LEU A 45 11.62 -13.33 0.81
CA LEU A 45 12.74 -12.70 0.11
C LEU A 45 13.79 -13.76 -0.27
N GLN A 46 14.31 -13.65 -1.49
CA GLN A 46 15.42 -14.50 -1.94
C GLN A 46 16.75 -14.00 -1.37
N ARG A 47 16.87 -12.69 -1.15
CA ARG A 47 18.03 -12.04 -0.55
C ARG A 47 17.57 -11.02 0.49
N PRO A 48 18.33 -10.82 1.57
CA PRO A 48 18.00 -9.79 2.55
C PRO A 48 18.09 -8.40 1.90
N PRO A 49 17.33 -7.40 2.40
CA PRO A 49 17.53 -6.01 2.01
C PRO A 49 18.96 -5.56 2.30
N SER A 50 19.47 -4.60 1.52
CA SER A 50 20.83 -4.09 1.72
C SER A 50 21.01 -3.50 3.15
N PRO A 51 22.22 -3.57 3.74
CA PRO A 51 22.46 -2.99 5.07
C PRO A 51 22.11 -1.50 5.16
N VAL A 52 22.28 -0.76 4.06
CA VAL A 52 21.90 0.66 3.97
C VAL A 52 20.39 0.85 4.05
N ALA A 53 19.62 -0.01 3.37
CA ALA A 53 18.16 0.03 3.44
C ALA A 53 17.66 -0.32 4.85
N VAL A 54 18.21 -1.39 5.46
CA VAL A 54 17.86 -1.81 6.83
C VAL A 54 18.17 -0.72 7.87
N ALA A 55 19.24 0.06 7.68
CA ALA A 55 19.58 1.15 8.59
C ALA A 55 18.70 2.40 8.41
N ALA A 56 18.02 2.55 7.27
CA ALA A 56 17.31 3.78 6.89
C ALA A 56 15.78 3.64 6.90
N LEU A 57 15.27 2.42 6.76
CA LEU A 57 13.86 2.10 6.58
C LEU A 57 13.40 1.12 7.65
N ASP A 58 12.09 1.09 7.87
CA ASP A 58 11.45 0.00 8.61
C ASP A 58 11.65 -1.36 7.88
N SER A 59 11.59 -2.46 8.64
CA SER A 59 11.73 -3.81 8.11
C SER A 59 10.74 -4.13 7.00
N GLY A 60 9.47 -3.76 7.16
CA GLY A 60 8.42 -3.99 6.18
C GLY A 60 8.68 -3.21 4.88
N GLU A 61 9.03 -1.92 4.99
CA GLU A 61 9.33 -1.08 3.83
C GLU A 61 10.57 -1.55 3.05
N ALA A 62 11.65 -1.88 3.77
CA ALA A 62 12.87 -2.41 3.17
C ALA A 62 12.61 -3.73 2.44
N ALA A 63 11.81 -4.61 3.05
CA ALA A 63 11.41 -5.89 2.45
C ALA A 63 10.52 -5.71 1.22
N VAL A 64 9.59 -4.73 1.22
CA VAL A 64 8.74 -4.43 0.05
C VAL A 64 9.59 -3.99 -1.14
N ILE A 65 10.56 -3.10 -0.93
CA ILE A 65 11.47 -2.65 -2.00
C ILE A 65 12.31 -3.82 -2.49
N GLN A 66 12.90 -4.61 -1.58
CA GLN A 66 13.71 -5.76 -1.93
C GLN A 66 12.92 -6.78 -2.76
N LEU A 67 11.70 -7.12 -2.34
CA LEU A 67 10.82 -8.05 -3.05
C LEU A 67 10.47 -7.51 -4.45
N ALA A 68 10.16 -6.22 -4.57
CA ALA A 68 9.84 -5.60 -5.86
C ALA A 68 11.01 -5.71 -6.84
N LEU A 69 12.24 -5.50 -6.37
CA LEU A 69 13.45 -5.66 -7.19
C LEU A 69 13.67 -7.12 -7.61
N GLU A 70 13.42 -8.08 -6.73
CA GLU A 70 13.56 -9.51 -7.03
C GLU A 70 12.53 -10.00 -8.05
N GLN A 71 11.28 -9.55 -7.90
CA GLN A 71 10.17 -9.92 -8.78
C GLN A 71 10.10 -9.06 -10.05
N SER A 72 11.04 -8.12 -10.23
CA SER A 72 11.02 -7.15 -11.34
C SER A 72 9.70 -6.38 -11.46
N VAL A 73 9.06 -6.10 -10.32
CA VAL A 73 7.82 -5.33 -10.23
C VAL A 73 8.16 -3.84 -10.23
N THR A 74 7.37 -3.03 -10.93
CA THR A 74 7.62 -1.59 -11.08
C THR A 74 6.79 -0.71 -10.14
N TRP A 75 5.79 -1.27 -9.47
CA TRP A 75 4.88 -0.55 -8.56
C TRP A 75 4.93 -1.14 -7.15
N VAL A 76 5.03 -0.27 -6.15
CA VAL A 76 4.99 -0.65 -4.74
C VAL A 76 3.99 0.18 -3.95
N CYS A 77 3.38 -0.46 -2.95
CA CYS A 77 2.57 0.21 -1.95
C CYS A 77 3.44 0.52 -0.74
N ILE A 78 3.71 1.81 -0.50
CA ILE A 78 4.48 2.27 0.66
C ILE A 78 3.78 3.51 1.22
N ASP A 79 3.60 3.55 2.54
CA ASP A 79 2.89 4.62 3.23
C ASP A 79 3.84 5.71 3.75
N GLU A 80 5.00 5.38 4.32
CA GLU A 80 5.90 6.36 4.93
C GLU A 80 6.74 7.16 3.91
N SER A 81 6.99 8.44 4.21
CA SER A 81 7.72 9.34 3.32
C SER A 81 9.15 8.87 3.01
N LYS A 82 9.82 8.20 3.97
CA LYS A 82 11.18 7.68 3.79
C LYS A 82 11.21 6.51 2.82
N GLY A 83 10.39 5.48 3.04
CA GLY A 83 10.25 4.36 2.11
C GLY A 83 9.83 4.81 0.72
N ARG A 84 8.92 5.79 0.61
CA ARG A 84 8.53 6.37 -0.70
C ARG A 84 9.72 6.94 -1.46
N ARG A 85 10.60 7.69 -0.80
CA ARG A 85 11.82 8.24 -1.43
C ARG A 85 12.79 7.13 -1.81
N ALA A 86 13.00 6.16 -0.92
CA ALA A 86 13.89 5.04 -1.19
C ALA A 86 13.43 4.20 -2.39
N ALA A 87 12.13 3.89 -2.48
CA ALA A 87 11.54 3.20 -3.62
C ALA A 87 11.74 3.98 -4.93
N ALA A 88 11.50 5.29 -4.92
CA ALA A 88 11.75 6.14 -6.08
C ALA A 88 13.24 6.13 -6.50
N SER A 89 14.17 6.20 -5.55
CA SER A 89 15.61 6.08 -5.82
C SER A 89 16.02 4.71 -6.36
N ALA A 90 15.25 3.66 -6.04
CA ALA A 90 15.41 2.32 -6.61
C ALA A 90 14.72 2.15 -7.98
N GLY A 91 14.15 3.22 -8.55
CA GLY A 91 13.45 3.19 -9.85
C GLY A 91 12.02 2.65 -9.79
N LEU A 92 11.44 2.49 -8.60
CA LEU A 92 10.09 2.00 -8.39
C LEU A 92 9.08 3.16 -8.38
N LYS A 93 7.89 2.89 -8.88
CA LYS A 93 6.74 3.79 -8.79
C LYS A 93 5.96 3.48 -7.51
N VAL A 94 5.62 4.52 -6.77
CA VAL A 94 4.88 4.37 -5.52
C VAL A 94 3.41 4.66 -5.77
N VAL A 95 2.54 3.78 -5.27
CA VAL A 95 1.10 4.03 -5.16
C VAL A 95 0.69 3.99 -3.68
N GLY A 96 -0.23 4.86 -3.28
CA GLY A 96 -0.85 4.84 -1.96
C GLY A 96 -2.32 4.44 -2.03
N ALA A 97 -2.98 4.34 -0.87
CA ALA A 97 -4.39 3.98 -0.77
C ALA A 97 -5.31 4.86 -1.65
N LEU A 98 -5.07 6.19 -1.68
CA LEU A 98 -5.82 7.11 -2.55
C LEU A 98 -5.66 6.80 -4.04
N GLY A 99 -4.46 6.37 -4.48
CA GLY A 99 -4.21 5.95 -5.85
C GLY A 99 -4.93 4.66 -6.21
N LEU A 100 -4.99 3.70 -5.28
CA LEU A 100 -5.78 2.47 -5.45
C LEU A 100 -7.28 2.76 -5.50
N LEU A 101 -7.78 3.68 -4.68
CA LEU A 101 -9.18 4.15 -4.75
C LEU A 101 -9.49 4.84 -6.08
N ALA A 102 -8.59 5.68 -6.58
CA ALA A 102 -8.74 6.31 -7.89
C ALA A 102 -8.80 5.28 -9.00
N ARG A 103 -7.94 4.26 -8.93
CA ARG A 103 -7.96 3.14 -9.88
C ARG A 103 -9.26 2.34 -9.79
N ALA A 104 -9.76 2.09 -8.59
CA ALA A 104 -11.02 1.38 -8.39
C ALA A 104 -12.22 2.14 -8.99
N LYS A 105 -12.24 3.48 -8.88
CA LYS A 105 -13.24 4.29 -9.57
C LYS A 105 -13.10 4.22 -11.08
N ALA A 106 -11.88 4.33 -11.61
CA ALA A 106 -11.62 4.24 -13.05
C ALA A 106 -12.06 2.89 -13.64
N GLU A 107 -11.97 1.81 -12.87
CA GLU A 107 -12.44 0.47 -13.22
C GLU A 107 -13.94 0.24 -12.94
N GLY A 108 -14.69 1.27 -12.52
CA GLY A 108 -16.12 1.18 -12.24
C GLY A 108 -16.48 0.34 -11.00
N LEU A 109 -15.51 -0.01 -10.15
CA LEU A 109 -15.74 -0.80 -8.94
C LEU A 109 -16.44 0.00 -7.84
N ILE A 110 -16.28 1.32 -7.87
CA ILE A 110 -16.94 2.28 -7.00
C ILE A 110 -17.47 3.47 -7.82
N PRO A 111 -18.63 4.05 -7.44
CA PRO A 111 -19.19 5.20 -8.16
C PRO A 111 -18.47 6.51 -7.82
N ALA A 112 -17.89 6.61 -6.63
CA ALA A 112 -17.21 7.79 -6.12
C ALA A 112 -16.13 7.42 -5.09
N MET A 113 -15.05 8.21 -5.05
CA MET A 113 -13.96 8.08 -4.09
C MET A 113 -14.28 8.73 -2.76
N ARG A 114 -14.99 9.88 -2.77
CA ARG A 114 -15.24 10.72 -1.61
C ARG A 114 -15.75 9.97 -0.37
N PRO A 115 -16.72 9.04 -0.46
CA PRO A 115 -17.18 8.29 0.72
C PRO A 115 -16.10 7.46 1.40
N TYR A 116 -15.15 6.92 0.63
CA TYR A 116 -14.03 6.14 1.16
C TYR A 116 -12.96 7.04 1.79
N VAL A 117 -12.72 8.21 1.18
CA VAL A 117 -11.81 9.22 1.74
C VAL A 117 -12.36 9.75 3.08
N ASP A 118 -13.63 10.13 3.13
CA ASP A 118 -14.27 10.64 4.35
C ASP A 118 -14.28 9.57 5.46
N LYS A 119 -14.51 8.30 5.10
CA LYS A 119 -14.42 7.18 6.05
C LYS A 119 -13.00 6.98 6.60
N ALA A 120 -11.97 7.13 5.77
CA ALA A 120 -10.58 7.04 6.21
C ALA A 120 -10.20 8.20 7.15
N LEU A 121 -10.63 9.43 6.83
CA LEU A 121 -10.45 10.60 7.69
C LEU A 121 -11.13 10.41 9.05
N ALA A 122 -12.37 9.91 9.06
CA ALA A 122 -13.11 9.62 10.29
C ALA A 122 -12.46 8.50 11.13
N ALA A 123 -11.70 7.61 10.49
CA ALA A 123 -10.90 6.58 11.16
C ALA A 123 -9.52 7.06 11.63
N GLY A 124 -9.20 8.35 11.46
CA GLY A 124 -7.93 8.95 11.91
C GLY A 124 -6.79 8.88 10.89
N VAL A 125 -7.05 8.52 9.63
CA VAL A 125 -6.02 8.55 8.59
C VAL A 125 -5.74 10.00 8.21
N GLU A 126 -4.48 10.41 8.30
CA GLU A 126 -4.05 11.76 7.95
C GLU A 126 -3.72 11.87 6.47
N TYR A 127 -4.49 12.67 5.74
CA TYR A 127 -4.17 13.08 4.37
C TYR A 127 -4.09 14.60 4.30
N GLY A 128 -3.10 15.11 3.56
CA GLY A 128 -3.03 16.55 3.26
C GLY A 128 -4.27 17.01 2.49
N ALA A 129 -4.87 18.13 2.89
CA ALA A 129 -6.08 18.65 2.27
C ALA A 129 -5.89 18.92 0.76
N ASP A 130 -4.70 19.39 0.35
CA ASP A 130 -4.39 19.60 -1.07
C ASP A 130 -4.26 18.29 -1.84
N LEU A 131 -3.71 17.23 -1.22
CA LEU A 131 -3.63 15.90 -1.83
C LEU A 131 -5.03 15.33 -2.08
N ILE A 132 -5.92 15.42 -1.08
CA ILE A 132 -7.32 14.99 -1.25
C ILE A 132 -7.96 15.75 -2.40
N ARG A 133 -7.83 17.08 -2.43
CA ARG A 133 -8.40 17.92 -3.48
C ARG A 133 -7.88 17.51 -4.85
N GLN A 134 -6.56 17.36 -5.00
CA GLN A 134 -5.93 16.96 -6.26
C GLN A 134 -6.43 15.61 -6.74
N VAL A 135 -6.51 14.62 -5.85
CA VAL A 135 -6.94 13.26 -6.22
C VAL A 135 -8.42 13.21 -6.59
N LEU A 136 -9.30 13.88 -5.84
CA LEU A 136 -10.73 13.95 -6.17
C LEU A 136 -10.94 14.65 -7.51
N THR A 137 -10.31 15.80 -7.73
CA THR A 137 -10.41 16.55 -8.99
C THR A 137 -9.89 15.73 -10.17
N ALA A 138 -8.76 15.04 -10.02
CA ALA A 138 -8.23 14.14 -11.04
C ALA A 138 -9.18 12.97 -11.34
N ALA A 139 -9.98 12.56 -10.36
CA ALA A 139 -11.00 11.53 -10.51
C ALA A 139 -12.35 12.08 -11.02
N GLY A 140 -12.49 13.39 -11.26
CA GLY A 140 -13.75 14.01 -11.67
C GLY A 140 -14.78 14.18 -10.54
N GLU A 141 -14.30 14.37 -9.30
CA GLU A 141 -15.06 14.74 -8.10
C GLU A 141 -14.61 16.10 -7.55
#